data_AF-A0A941XZ15-F1
#
_entry.id   AF-A0A941XZ15-F1
#
_cell.length_a   1.000
_cell.length_b   1.000
_cell.length_c   1.000
_cell.angle_alpha   90.00
_cell.angle_beta   90.00
_cell.angle_gamma   90.00
#
_symmetry.space_group_name_H-M   'P 1'
#
loop_
_entity.id
_entity.type
_entity.pdbx_description
1 polymer ?
#
loop_
_entity_poly.entity_id
_entity_poly.type
_entity_poly.pdbx_seq_one_letter_code
_entity_poly.pdbx_strand_id
1 'polypeptide(L)'
;MTDGNDSASGEKDPVRVSLGDNIRRIRGVRSMTVRDLSTQLAPLGLKLSPSGVSEVENATRKVAVDELLKIAIALNTSVIDLLLPAGGECLTVAKGVDPLGVDELYWWLRGEQPWPEDASQEEFAKAARDLHRTMLWWNEDPAVKAVSLLEPIVRLAHTQDVRVFGGTFGPAARKALDDVNREIGKLITEVETAEQQLKPDERLDGR
;
A
#
# COMPACT_ATOMS: atom_id res chain seq x y z
N MET A 1 -44.34 -12.15 2.29
CA MET A 1 -44.26 -12.87 3.58
C MET A 1 -43.57 -14.19 3.34
N THR A 2 -42.25 -14.17 3.54
CA THR A 2 -41.43 -15.29 4.01
C THR A 2 -40.21 -14.61 4.60
N ASP A 3 -40.38 -14.15 5.85
CA ASP A 3 -39.27 -13.93 6.77
C ASP A 3 -38.52 -15.26 6.90
N GLY A 4 -37.21 -15.21 6.69
CA GLY A 4 -36.34 -16.37 6.65
C GLY A 4 -34.99 -16.06 7.28
N ASN A 5 -35.03 -15.60 8.54
CA ASN A 5 -34.08 -15.98 9.58
C ASN A 5 -32.58 -15.99 9.20
N ASP A 6 -31.97 -14.81 9.10
CA ASP A 6 -30.52 -14.66 9.10
C ASP A 6 -30.04 -14.39 10.53
N SER A 7 -30.14 -15.41 11.38
CA SER A 7 -29.54 -15.40 12.72
C SER A 7 -28.57 -16.58 12.88
N ALA A 8 -27.36 -16.40 12.34
CA ALA A 8 -26.10 -17.11 12.68
C ALA A 8 -24.96 -16.42 11.88
N SER A 9 -23.89 -15.83 12.41
CA SER A 9 -23.17 -15.91 13.68
C SER A 9 -22.74 -14.49 14.13
N GLY A 10 -22.50 -14.29 15.43
CA GLY A 10 -21.96 -13.04 16.00
C GLY A 10 -20.48 -12.78 15.64
N GLU A 11 -20.06 -13.17 14.46
CA GLU A 11 -18.70 -13.01 13.97
C GLU A 11 -18.50 -11.60 13.44
N LYS A 12 -17.53 -10.90 14.02
CA LYS A 12 -17.22 -9.53 13.62
C LYS A 12 -16.53 -9.56 12.27
N ASP A 13 -16.95 -8.66 11.38
CA ASP A 13 -16.32 -8.45 10.08
C ASP A 13 -14.79 -8.32 10.20
N PRO A 14 -14.00 -9.17 9.51
CA PRO A 14 -12.55 -9.22 9.66
C PRO A 14 -11.84 -7.90 9.37
N VAL A 15 -12.31 -7.14 8.37
CA VAL A 15 -11.75 -5.83 8.02
C VAL A 15 -11.97 -4.84 9.16
N ARG A 16 -13.17 -4.84 9.77
CA ARG A 16 -13.47 -3.97 10.91
C ARG A 16 -12.67 -4.36 12.15
N VAL A 17 -12.44 -5.65 12.38
CA VAL A 17 -11.57 -6.13 13.48
C VAL A 17 -10.15 -5.62 13.27
N SER A 18 -9.57 -5.86 12.09
CA SER A 18 -8.23 -5.38 11.72
C SER A 18 -8.09 -3.86 11.91
N LEU A 19 -9.08 -3.09 11.41
CA LEU A 19 -9.11 -1.64 11.57
C LEU A 19 -9.13 -1.21 13.04
N GLY A 20 -10.00 -1.81 13.85
CA GLY A 20 -10.15 -1.48 15.25
C GLY A 20 -8.87 -1.76 16.06
N ASP A 21 -8.24 -2.90 15.80
CA ASP A 21 -6.98 -3.29 16.44
C ASP A 21 -5.82 -2.38 16.03
N ASN A 22 -5.75 -1.99 14.75
CA ASN A 22 -4.75 -1.04 14.28
C ASN A 22 -4.92 0.34 14.90
N ILE A 23 -6.14 0.88 14.98
CA ILE A 23 -6.41 2.15 15.65
C ILE A 23 -5.94 2.08 17.10
N ARG A 24 -6.30 1.03 17.84
CA ARG A 24 -5.89 0.82 19.24
C ARG A 24 -4.37 0.75 19.37
N ARG A 25 -3.70 -0.04 18.53
CA ARG A 25 -2.24 -0.23 18.53
C ARG A 25 -1.51 1.09 18.26
N ILE A 26 -1.88 1.79 17.19
CA ILE A 26 -1.30 3.06 16.73
C ILE A 26 -1.51 4.16 17.78
N ARG A 27 -2.68 4.19 18.41
CA ARG A 27 -3.00 5.06 19.54
C ARG A 27 -2.12 4.75 20.76
N GLY A 28 -1.93 3.47 21.08
CA GLY A 28 -1.05 3.01 22.16
C GLY A 28 0.41 3.42 21.97
N VAL A 29 0.95 3.26 20.75
CA VAL A 29 2.31 3.72 20.39
C VAL A 29 2.50 5.23 20.60
N ARG A 30 1.41 6.01 20.48
CA ARG A 30 1.42 7.47 20.67
C ARG A 30 1.03 7.90 22.07
N SER A 31 0.85 6.97 23.01
CA SER A 31 0.42 7.26 24.38
C SER A 31 -0.88 8.07 24.44
N MET A 32 -1.76 7.91 23.45
CA MET A 32 -3.04 8.61 23.38
C MET A 32 -4.12 7.81 24.09
N THR A 33 -4.98 8.47 24.85
CA THR A 33 -6.23 7.88 25.34
C THR A 33 -7.31 7.93 24.26
N VAL A 34 -8.38 7.17 24.47
CA VAL A 34 -9.60 7.22 23.64
C VAL A 34 -10.18 8.64 23.61
N ARG A 35 -10.10 9.39 24.72
CA ARG A 35 -10.52 10.79 24.81
C ARG A 35 -9.61 11.72 24.00
N ASP A 36 -8.30 11.46 23.97
CA ASP A 36 -7.37 12.27 23.19
C ASP A 36 -7.64 12.12 21.69
N LEU A 37 -7.87 10.89 21.21
CA LEU A 37 -8.24 10.66 19.82
C LEU A 37 -9.58 11.35 19.47
N SER A 38 -10.60 11.22 20.34
CA SER A 38 -11.87 11.94 20.20
C SER A 38 -11.66 13.46 20.08
N THR A 39 -10.75 14.03 20.88
CA THR A 39 -10.44 15.46 20.87
C THR A 39 -9.72 15.88 19.59
N GLN A 40 -8.79 15.06 19.09
CA GLN A 40 -8.06 15.32 17.84
C GLN A 40 -8.94 15.21 16.59
N LEU A 41 -10.02 14.41 16.63
CA LEU A 41 -10.96 14.26 15.53
C LEU A 41 -11.93 15.44 15.38
N ALA A 42 -12.25 16.12 16.48
CA ALA A 42 -13.18 17.26 16.49
C ALA A 42 -12.81 18.40 15.52
N PRO A 43 -11.57 18.91 15.49
CA PRO A 43 -11.17 19.96 14.53
C PRO A 43 -11.18 19.51 13.07
N LEU A 44 -11.12 18.19 12.81
CA LEU A 44 -11.25 17.61 11.46
C LEU A 44 -12.71 17.43 11.02
N GLY A 45 -13.66 17.92 11.82
CA GLY A 45 -15.09 17.80 11.56
C GLY A 45 -15.67 16.42 11.89
N LEU A 46 -14.93 15.54 12.56
CA LEU A 46 -15.43 14.25 13.04
C LEU A 46 -15.75 14.31 14.54
N LYS A 47 -17.04 14.53 14.86
CA LYS A 47 -17.55 14.51 16.23
C LYS A 47 -17.77 13.08 16.72
N LEU A 48 -16.68 12.34 16.94
CA LEU A 48 -16.72 10.99 17.50
C LEU A 48 -16.51 11.07 19.02
N SER A 49 -17.47 10.61 19.81
CA SER A 49 -17.33 10.58 21.28
C SER A 49 -16.25 9.57 21.70
N PRO A 50 -15.74 9.63 22.96
CA PRO A 50 -14.85 8.59 23.46
C PRO A 50 -15.49 7.20 23.41
N SER A 51 -16.78 7.07 23.70
CA SER A 51 -17.48 5.78 23.55
C SER A 51 -17.50 5.31 22.08
N GLY A 52 -17.72 6.23 21.13
CA GLY A 52 -17.69 5.93 19.70
C GLY A 52 -16.31 5.49 19.22
N VAL A 53 -15.23 6.09 19.73
CA VAL A 53 -13.86 5.61 19.47
C VAL A 53 -13.70 4.17 19.99
N SER A 54 -14.13 3.88 21.21
CA SER A 54 -14.09 2.50 21.76
C SER A 54 -14.91 1.52 20.93
N GLU A 55 -16.07 1.92 20.40
CA GLU A 55 -16.90 1.08 19.54
C GLU A 55 -16.23 0.80 18.18
N VAL A 56 -15.49 1.77 17.64
CA VAL A 56 -14.67 1.57 16.43
C VAL A 56 -13.54 0.59 16.72
N GLU A 57 -12.78 0.79 17.81
CA GLU A 57 -11.70 -0.12 18.21
C GLU A 57 -12.18 -1.55 18.52
N ASN A 58 -13.44 -1.71 18.93
CA ASN A 58 -14.05 -3.01 19.20
C ASN A 58 -14.77 -3.61 17.99
N ALA A 59 -14.67 -2.98 16.82
CA ALA A 59 -15.38 -3.39 15.60
C ALA A 59 -16.90 -3.55 15.79
N THR A 60 -17.50 -2.80 16.72
CA THR A 60 -18.95 -2.78 16.95
C THR A 60 -19.64 -1.63 16.20
N ARG A 61 -18.91 -0.55 15.88
CA ARG A 61 -19.35 0.53 14.98
C ARG A 61 -18.71 0.44 13.59
N LYS A 62 -19.45 0.77 12.53
CA LYS A 62 -18.91 0.90 11.17
C LYS A 62 -18.18 2.24 11.01
N VAL A 63 -17.16 2.30 10.16
CA VAL A 63 -16.41 3.52 9.86
C VAL A 63 -16.64 3.86 8.39
N ALA A 64 -17.11 5.09 8.11
CA ALA A 64 -17.24 5.57 6.74
C ALA A 64 -15.86 5.96 6.16
N VAL A 65 -15.76 6.05 4.83
CA VAL A 65 -14.49 6.35 4.14
C VAL A 65 -13.91 7.70 4.56
N ASP A 66 -14.76 8.72 4.73
CA ASP A 66 -14.31 10.05 5.18
C ASP A 66 -13.85 10.03 6.65
N GLU A 67 -14.49 9.21 7.50
CA GLU A 67 -14.06 9.00 8.88
C GLU A 67 -12.69 8.32 8.93
N LEU A 68 -12.46 7.30 8.09
CA LEU A 68 -11.18 6.59 7.97
C LEU A 68 -10.04 7.55 7.64
N LEU A 69 -10.24 8.46 6.67
CA LEU A 69 -9.26 9.49 6.30
C LEU A 69 -8.96 10.44 7.46
N LYS A 70 -9.98 10.89 8.20
CA LYS A 70 -9.81 11.79 9.35
C LYS A 70 -9.10 11.08 10.51
N ILE A 71 -9.38 9.80 10.74
CA ILE A 71 -8.69 8.97 11.73
C ILE A 71 -7.21 8.83 11.36
N ALA A 72 -6.90 8.59 10.09
CA ALA A 72 -5.52 8.51 9.60
C ALA A 72 -4.75 9.83 9.86
N ILE A 73 -5.39 10.98 9.60
CA ILE A 73 -4.82 12.31 9.89
C ILE A 73 -4.62 12.51 11.40
N ALA A 74 -5.65 12.26 12.22
CA ALA A 74 -5.58 12.47 13.67
C ALA A 74 -4.54 11.57 14.36
N LEU A 75 -4.33 10.36 13.82
CA LEU A 75 -3.30 9.45 14.27
C LEU A 75 -1.96 9.66 13.55
N ASN A 76 -1.84 10.62 12.63
CA ASN A 76 -0.64 10.84 11.82
C ASN A 76 -0.06 9.52 11.25
N THR A 77 -0.88 8.79 10.50
CA THR A 77 -0.57 7.48 9.91
C THR A 77 -1.21 7.37 8.52
N SER A 78 -0.83 6.36 7.72
CA SER A 78 -1.49 6.12 6.44
C SER A 78 -2.79 5.32 6.58
N VAL A 79 -3.70 5.41 5.60
CA VAL A 79 -4.87 4.52 5.53
C VAL A 79 -4.44 3.05 5.39
N ILE A 80 -3.31 2.81 4.73
CA ILE A 80 -2.73 1.48 4.57
C ILE A 80 -2.40 0.88 5.95
N ASP A 81 -1.78 1.65 6.84
CA ASP A 81 -1.47 1.20 8.22
C ASP A 81 -2.71 0.94 9.07
N LEU A 82 -3.85 1.57 8.73
CA LEU A 82 -5.12 1.31 9.40
C LEU A 82 -5.77 0.01 8.89
N LEU A 83 -5.57 -0.35 7.62
CA LEU A 83 -6.23 -1.50 7.00
C LEU A 83 -5.41 -2.79 7.05
N LEU A 84 -4.07 -2.70 7.07
CA LEU A 84 -3.21 -3.89 7.02
C LEU A 84 -3.16 -4.65 8.36
N PRO A 85 -3.37 -5.97 8.36
CA PRO A 85 -3.22 -6.79 9.56
C PRO A 85 -1.80 -6.66 10.15
N ALA A 86 -1.71 -6.30 11.43
CA ALA A 86 -0.41 -6.12 12.09
C ALA A 86 0.32 -7.45 12.36
N GLY A 87 -0.39 -8.58 12.35
CA GLY A 87 0.12 -9.89 12.77
C GLY A 87 0.67 -10.79 11.64
N GLY A 88 0.72 -10.32 10.39
CA GLY A 88 1.07 -11.18 9.26
C GLY A 88 -0.05 -12.14 8.82
N GLU A 89 -1.18 -12.13 9.53
CA GLU A 89 -2.39 -12.89 9.23
C GLU A 89 -2.95 -12.51 7.84
N CYS A 90 -3.54 -13.47 7.14
CA CYS A 90 -4.28 -13.16 5.93
C CYS A 90 -5.61 -12.44 6.27
N LEU A 91 -6.06 -11.55 5.38
CA LEU A 91 -7.30 -10.81 5.55
C LEU A 91 -8.33 -11.17 4.49
N THR A 92 -9.50 -11.63 4.92
CA THR A 92 -10.69 -11.73 4.07
C THR A 92 -11.33 -10.36 3.93
N VAL A 93 -11.23 -9.74 2.76
CA VAL A 93 -11.78 -8.39 2.51
C VAL A 93 -13.24 -8.39 2.08
N ALA A 94 -13.73 -9.50 1.54
CA ALA A 94 -15.09 -9.65 1.05
C ALA A 94 -15.57 -11.11 1.16
N LYS A 95 -16.89 -11.29 1.27
CA LYS A 95 -17.49 -12.63 1.33
C LYS A 95 -17.31 -13.34 -0.02
N GLY A 96 -16.78 -14.56 0.02
CA GLY A 96 -16.56 -15.38 -1.18
C GLY A 96 -15.30 -15.04 -1.95
N VAL A 97 -14.39 -14.27 -1.35
CA VAL A 97 -13.07 -13.93 -1.89
C VAL A 97 -12.01 -14.53 -0.97
N ASP A 98 -10.96 -15.11 -1.55
CA ASP A 98 -9.92 -15.77 -0.76
C ASP A 98 -9.14 -14.75 0.10
N PRO A 99 -8.72 -15.13 1.32
CA PRO A 99 -7.96 -14.25 2.19
C PRO A 99 -6.60 -13.89 1.56
N LEU A 100 -6.26 -12.60 1.49
CA LEU A 100 -4.96 -12.15 0.99
C LEU A 100 -3.91 -12.08 2.09
N GLY A 101 -2.67 -12.44 1.77
CA GLY A 101 -1.52 -12.15 2.62
C GLY A 101 -1.26 -10.64 2.73
N VAL A 102 -0.54 -10.23 3.78
CA VAL A 102 -0.23 -8.81 4.04
C VAL A 102 0.47 -8.13 2.86
N ASP A 103 1.33 -8.86 2.14
CA ASP A 103 2.11 -8.32 1.02
C ASP A 103 1.24 -8.07 -0.21
N GLU A 104 0.41 -9.04 -0.58
CA GLU A 104 -0.52 -8.91 -1.71
C GLU A 104 -1.53 -7.79 -1.45
N LEU A 105 -2.06 -7.74 -0.22
CA LEU A 105 -2.95 -6.69 0.22
C LEU A 105 -2.28 -5.31 0.19
N TYR A 106 -1.01 -5.21 0.60
CA TYR A 106 -0.23 -3.96 0.56
C TYR A 106 -0.08 -3.43 -0.88
N TRP A 107 0.33 -4.28 -1.81
CA TRP A 107 0.52 -3.89 -3.21
C TRP A 107 -0.78 -3.50 -3.90
N TRP A 108 -1.85 -4.25 -3.61
CA TRP A 108 -3.18 -3.92 -4.13
C TRP A 108 -3.71 -2.58 -3.57
N LEU A 109 -3.58 -2.34 -2.27
CA LEU A 109 -4.01 -1.07 -1.64
C LEU A 109 -3.19 0.14 -2.13
N ARG A 110 -1.92 -0.04 -2.49
CA ARG A 110 -1.11 0.98 -3.16
C ARG A 110 -1.51 1.22 -4.62
N GLY A 111 -2.33 0.34 -5.18
CA GLY A 111 -2.72 0.38 -6.57
C GLY A 111 -1.59 -0.04 -7.52
N GLU A 112 -0.61 -0.80 -7.03
CA GLU A 112 0.57 -1.19 -7.82
C GLU A 112 0.43 -2.59 -8.41
N GLN A 113 -0.50 -3.40 -7.90
CA GLN A 113 -0.85 -4.71 -8.43
C GLN A 113 -2.38 -4.86 -8.49
N PRO A 114 -2.91 -5.61 -9.48
CA PRO A 114 -4.31 -5.98 -9.53
C PRO A 114 -4.68 -6.87 -8.34
N TRP A 115 -5.98 -7.10 -8.18
CA TRP A 115 -6.44 -8.21 -7.34
C TRP A 115 -5.84 -9.52 -7.87
N PRO A 116 -5.18 -10.35 -7.03
CA PRO A 116 -4.37 -11.49 -7.50
C PRO A 116 -5.12 -12.52 -8.36
N GLU A 117 -6.44 -12.63 -8.20
CA GLU A 117 -7.24 -13.69 -8.82
C GLU A 117 -7.93 -13.25 -10.13
N ASP A 118 -8.18 -11.95 -10.33
CA ASP A 118 -9.28 -11.53 -11.21
C ASP A 118 -8.90 -10.63 -12.41
N ALA A 119 -7.71 -10.00 -12.44
CA ALA A 119 -7.44 -8.99 -13.47
C ALA A 119 -6.07 -9.10 -14.15
N SER A 120 -6.08 -8.96 -15.47
CA SER A 120 -4.86 -8.68 -16.23
C SER A 120 -4.30 -7.30 -15.82
N GLN A 121 -2.97 -7.16 -15.80
CA GLN A 121 -2.32 -5.86 -15.54
C GLN A 121 -2.81 -4.76 -16.51
N GLU A 122 -3.13 -5.14 -17.75
CA GLU A 122 -3.66 -4.24 -18.76
C GLU A 122 -5.05 -3.69 -18.40
N GLU A 123 -5.97 -4.55 -17.96
CA GLU A 123 -7.32 -4.13 -17.54
C GLU A 123 -7.28 -3.27 -16.29
N PHE A 124 -6.42 -3.63 -15.33
CA PHE A 124 -6.18 -2.85 -14.13
C PHE A 124 -5.66 -1.43 -14.45
N ALA A 125 -4.68 -1.32 -15.34
CA ALA A 125 -4.15 -0.03 -15.78
C ALA A 125 -5.17 0.80 -16.57
N LYS A 126 -6.06 0.16 -17.35
CA LYS A 126 -7.15 0.85 -18.05
C LYS A 126 -8.17 1.45 -17.08
N ALA A 127 -8.43 0.82 -15.94
CA ALA A 127 -9.33 1.33 -14.91
C ALA A 127 -8.72 2.48 -14.09
N ALA A 128 -7.39 2.60 -14.04
CA ALA A 128 -6.71 3.66 -13.31
C ALA A 128 -6.99 5.06 -13.90
N ARG A 129 -7.14 6.06 -13.02
CA ARG A 129 -7.22 7.49 -13.40
C ARG A 129 -5.92 7.94 -14.05
N ASP A 130 -5.97 8.95 -14.92
CA ASP A 130 -4.83 9.39 -15.74
C ASP A 130 -3.52 9.55 -14.96
N LEU A 131 -3.51 10.19 -13.78
CA LEU A 131 -2.30 10.33 -12.96
C LEU A 131 -1.74 8.96 -12.53
N HIS A 132 -2.60 8.07 -12.04
CA HIS A 132 -2.21 6.73 -11.62
C HIS A 132 -1.85 5.87 -12.84
N ARG A 133 -2.52 6.05 -13.97
CA ARG A 133 -2.13 5.41 -15.23
C ARG A 133 -0.74 5.84 -15.68
N THR A 134 -0.39 7.12 -15.54
CA THR A 134 0.97 7.62 -15.78
C THR A 134 1.97 7.00 -14.81
N MET A 135 1.62 6.87 -13.53
CA MET A 135 2.46 6.17 -12.54
C MET A 135 2.63 4.68 -12.86
N LEU A 136 1.57 4.00 -13.30
CA LEU A 136 1.62 2.61 -13.76
C LEU A 136 2.44 2.47 -15.05
N TRP A 137 2.36 3.45 -15.95
CA TRP A 137 3.24 3.53 -17.12
C TRP A 137 4.71 3.69 -16.73
N TRP A 138 5.01 4.44 -15.67
CA TRP A 138 6.35 4.45 -15.11
C TRP A 138 6.72 3.11 -14.51
N ASN A 139 5.80 2.40 -13.85
CA ASN A 139 6.06 1.01 -13.42
C ASN A 139 6.27 0.06 -14.61
N GLU A 140 5.84 0.42 -15.83
CA GLU A 140 6.12 -0.33 -17.05
C GLU A 140 7.50 -0.02 -17.65
N ASP A 141 8.15 1.07 -17.24
CA ASP A 141 9.50 1.44 -17.66
C ASP A 141 10.51 0.35 -17.23
N PRO A 142 11.40 -0.12 -18.12
CA PRO A 142 12.36 -1.17 -17.79
C PRO A 142 13.23 -0.88 -16.56
N ALA A 143 13.62 0.38 -16.34
CA ALA A 143 14.43 0.78 -15.19
C ALA A 143 13.61 0.71 -13.88
N VAL A 144 12.37 1.21 -13.91
CA VAL A 144 11.48 1.13 -12.75
C VAL A 144 11.12 -0.32 -12.46
N LYS A 145 10.79 -1.14 -13.46
CA LYS A 145 10.58 -2.59 -13.30
C LYS A 145 11.76 -3.29 -12.65
N ALA A 146 12.98 -2.99 -13.10
CA ALA A 146 14.17 -3.60 -12.53
C ALA A 146 14.30 -3.26 -11.04
N VAL A 147 14.06 -2.01 -10.66
CA VAL A 147 14.10 -1.55 -9.25
C VAL A 147 12.97 -2.19 -8.43
N SER A 148 11.74 -2.18 -8.95
CA SER A 148 10.56 -2.76 -8.31
C SER A 148 10.65 -4.28 -8.13
N LEU A 149 11.40 -5.00 -8.99
CA LEU A 149 11.68 -6.44 -8.81
C LEU A 149 12.71 -6.69 -7.70
N LEU A 150 13.63 -5.75 -7.49
CA LEU A 150 14.67 -5.87 -6.47
C LEU A 150 14.08 -5.67 -5.06
N GLU A 151 13.11 -4.77 -4.90
CA GLU A 151 12.46 -4.48 -3.62
C GLU A 151 11.89 -5.72 -2.90
N PRO A 152 11.00 -6.55 -3.50
CA PRO A 152 10.45 -7.72 -2.82
C PRO A 152 11.53 -8.75 -2.50
N ILE A 153 12.57 -8.89 -3.34
CA ILE A 153 13.70 -9.79 -3.07
C ILE A 153 14.46 -9.31 -1.83
N VAL A 154 14.78 -8.01 -1.75
CA VAL A 154 15.46 -7.42 -0.59
C VAL A 154 14.59 -7.54 0.66
N ARG A 155 13.29 -7.26 0.54
CA ARG A 155 12.35 -7.38 1.65
C ARG A 155 12.27 -8.80 2.18
N LEU A 156 12.15 -9.81 1.29
CA LEU A 156 12.20 -11.22 1.67
C LEU A 156 13.53 -11.61 2.31
N ALA A 157 14.66 -11.14 1.79
CA ALA A 157 15.98 -11.38 2.41
C ALA A 157 16.06 -10.89 3.86
N HIS A 158 15.33 -9.81 4.19
CA HIS A 158 15.33 -9.22 5.52
C HIS A 158 14.27 -9.78 6.47
N THR A 159 13.14 -10.28 5.94
CA THR A 159 12.01 -10.73 6.77
C THR A 159 11.96 -12.24 6.97
N GLN A 160 12.63 -13.03 6.12
CA GLN A 160 12.57 -14.48 6.15
C GLN A 160 13.95 -15.09 6.46
N ASP A 161 13.96 -16.28 7.06
CA ASP A 161 15.19 -17.03 7.30
C ASP A 161 15.76 -17.53 5.96
N VAL A 162 16.97 -17.08 5.60
CA VAL A 162 17.65 -17.40 4.33
C VAL A 162 17.71 -18.92 4.06
N ARG A 163 17.64 -19.75 5.11
CA ARG A 163 17.60 -21.22 5.00
C ARG A 163 16.35 -21.76 4.29
N VAL A 164 15.28 -20.96 4.17
CA VAL A 164 13.99 -21.37 3.60
C VAL A 164 14.00 -21.35 2.05
N PHE A 165 14.84 -20.53 1.41
CA PHE A 165 14.76 -20.30 -0.04
C PHE A 165 15.63 -21.22 -0.90
N GLY A 166 16.39 -22.14 -0.29
CA GLY A 166 17.35 -22.97 -1.02
C GLY A 166 18.44 -22.15 -1.74
N GLY A 167 19.27 -22.84 -2.53
CA GLY A 167 20.44 -22.23 -3.20
C GLY A 167 20.13 -21.28 -4.38
N THR A 168 18.87 -21.07 -4.72
CA THR A 168 18.44 -20.30 -5.91
C THR A 168 18.23 -18.81 -5.64
N PHE A 169 18.13 -18.41 -4.37
CA PHE A 169 17.86 -17.02 -3.98
C PHE A 169 18.99 -16.06 -4.37
N GLY A 170 20.23 -16.39 -4.02
CA GLY A 170 21.40 -15.56 -4.33
C GLY A 170 21.56 -15.28 -5.84
N PRO A 171 21.46 -16.29 -6.71
CA PRO A 171 21.43 -16.08 -8.16
C PRO A 171 20.29 -15.18 -8.65
N ALA A 172 19.07 -15.33 -8.13
CA ALA A 172 17.93 -14.50 -8.51
C ALA A 172 18.13 -13.02 -8.09
N ALA A 173 18.60 -12.79 -6.86
CA ALA A 173 18.91 -11.45 -6.37
C ALA A 173 20.03 -10.78 -7.17
N ARG A 174 21.09 -11.54 -7.51
CA ARG A 174 22.19 -11.04 -8.35
C ARG A 174 21.69 -10.64 -9.73
N LYS A 175 20.88 -11.49 -10.37
CA LYS A 175 20.31 -11.18 -11.68
C LYS A 175 19.46 -9.90 -11.63
N ALA A 176 18.62 -9.74 -10.61
CA ALA A 176 17.81 -8.53 -10.45
C ALA A 176 18.68 -7.27 -10.28
N LEU A 177 19.75 -7.34 -9.50
CA LEU A 177 20.70 -6.24 -9.34
C LEU A 177 21.44 -5.90 -10.64
N ASP A 178 21.86 -6.91 -11.40
CA ASP A 178 22.50 -6.72 -12.71
C ASP A 178 21.54 -6.06 -13.72
N ASP A 179 20.25 -6.45 -13.67
CA ASP A 179 19.20 -5.82 -14.47
C ASP A 179 19.01 -4.34 -14.09
N VAL A 180 18.99 -4.00 -12.79
CA VAL A 180 18.92 -2.60 -12.31
C VAL A 180 20.11 -1.77 -12.80
N ASN A 181 21.33 -2.27 -12.60
CA ASN A 181 22.55 -1.55 -12.98
C ASN A 181 22.57 -1.25 -14.48
N ARG A 182 22.13 -2.21 -15.30
CA ARG A 182 22.05 -2.04 -16.75
C ARG A 182 21.07 -0.95 -17.15
N GLU A 183 19.87 -0.94 -16.60
CA GLU A 183 18.86 0.05 -16.99
C GLU A 183 19.21 1.46 -16.48
N ILE A 184 19.76 1.59 -15.26
CA ILE A 184 20.27 2.88 -14.75
C ILE A 184 21.39 3.42 -15.66
N GLY A 185 22.31 2.54 -16.11
CA GLY A 185 23.38 2.95 -17.02
C GLY A 185 22.88 3.51 -18.36
N LYS A 186 21.79 2.96 -18.90
CA LYS A 186 21.15 3.50 -20.12
C LYS A 186 20.57 4.89 -19.86
N LEU A 187 19.83 5.07 -18.77
CA LEU A 187 19.23 6.36 -18.42
C LEU A 187 20.28 7.46 -18.24
N ILE A 188 21.40 7.16 -17.57
CA ILE A 188 22.52 8.10 -17.42
C ILE A 188 23.01 8.56 -18.80
N THR A 189 23.22 7.62 -19.71
CA THR A 189 23.69 7.92 -21.08
C THR A 189 22.71 8.79 -21.85
N GLU A 190 21.40 8.53 -21.71
CA GLU A 190 20.34 9.32 -22.35
C GLU A 190 20.29 10.76 -21.83
N VAL A 191 20.38 10.93 -20.51
CA VAL A 191 20.42 12.26 -19.88
C VAL A 191 21.65 13.04 -20.31
N GLU A 192 22.84 12.43 -20.27
CA GLU A 192 24.08 13.06 -20.73
C GLU A 192 24.02 13.49 -22.20
N THR A 193 23.40 12.66 -23.04
CA THR A 193 23.19 12.97 -24.47
C THR A 193 22.23 14.15 -24.64
N ALA A 194 21.13 14.18 -23.91
CA ALA A 194 20.16 15.28 -23.95
C ALA A 194 20.77 16.60 -23.46
N GLU A 195 21.57 16.56 -22.38
CA GLU A 195 22.30 17.73 -21.87
C GLU A 195 23.30 18.28 -22.91
N GLN A 196 23.99 17.40 -23.65
CA GLN A 196 24.91 17.82 -24.71
C GLN A 196 24.18 18.49 -25.89
N GLN A 197 22.96 18.06 -26.19
CA GLN A 197 22.13 18.63 -27.26
C GLN A 197 21.46 19.96 -26.87
N LEU A 198 21.30 20.22 -25.57
CA LEU A 198 20.70 21.45 -25.04
C LEU A 198 21.69 22.62 -24.89
N LYS A 199 23.00 22.40 -25.07
CA LYS A 199 23.99 23.50 -25.07
C LYS A 199 23.78 24.37 -26.33
N PRO A 200 23.43 25.67 -26.20
CA PRO A 200 23.26 26.55 -27.35
C PRO A 200 24.59 26.71 -28.10
N ASP A 201 24.48 26.89 -29.41
CA ASP A 201 25.57 27.17 -30.34
C ASP A 201 26.31 28.46 -29.92
N GLU A 202 27.40 28.33 -29.14
CA GLU A 202 28.38 29.40 -28.89
C GLU A 202 29.28 29.61 -30.12
N ARG A 203 28.67 29.80 -31.28
CA ARG A 203 29.31 30.31 -32.49
C ARG A 203 28.33 31.30 -33.11
N LEU A 204 28.85 32.46 -33.53
CA LEU A 204 28.15 33.71 -33.90
C LEU A 204 27.88 34.57 -32.64
N ASP A 205 28.64 35.60 -32.27
CA ASP A 205 29.40 36.56 -33.07
C ASP A 205 30.71 36.94 -32.39
N GLY A 206 31.82 36.54 -33.02
CA GLY A 206 33.06 37.29 -32.98
C GLY A 206 33.22 37.99 -34.32
N ARG A 207 32.69 39.21 -34.45
CA ARG A 207 33.13 40.24 -35.41
C ARG A 207 32.88 41.64 -34.85
#